data_AF-A0A9D6RC86-F1
#
_entry.id   AF-A0A9D6RC86-F1
#
_cell.length_a   1.000
_cell.length_b   1.000
_cell.length_c   1.000
_cell.angle_alpha   90.00
_cell.angle_beta   90.00
_cell.angle_gamma   90.00
#
_symmetry.space_group_name_H-M   'P 1'
#
loop_
_entity.id
_entity.type
_entity.pdbx_description
1 polymer ?
#
loop_
_entity_poly.entity_id
_entity_poly.type
_entity_poly.pdbx_seq_one_letter_code
_entity_poly.pdbx_strand_id
1 'polypeptide(L)'
;MKSFVAKDGGKAKVTDNDPSNPTVDFHGEKRSNKTHASTTDPDARLMRKSSGQESRLAFSYNILMENRNGLCVDMELLHGSGTAEREAALAMLERRRKEKKIVPKTLGGDKGYHARELGRRFNETD
;
A
#
# COMPACT_ATOMS: atom_id res chain seq x y z
N MET A 1 3.94 -16.81 -4.17
CA MET A 1 4.03 -15.79 -5.23
C MET A 1 3.69 -16.33 -6.64
N LYS A 2 3.11 -17.54 -6.76
CA LYS A 2 2.81 -18.17 -8.06
C LYS A 2 1.82 -17.39 -8.92
N SER A 3 0.93 -16.62 -8.28
CA SER A 3 -0.04 -15.77 -8.96
C SER A 3 0.53 -14.47 -9.54
N PHE A 4 1.77 -14.06 -9.21
CA PHE A 4 2.36 -12.84 -9.73
C PHE A 4 3.11 -13.11 -11.04
N VAL A 5 2.44 -12.90 -12.17
CA VAL A 5 2.88 -13.32 -13.50
C VAL A 5 3.16 -12.12 -14.40
N ALA A 6 3.95 -12.33 -15.45
CA ALA A 6 4.29 -11.30 -16.41
C ALA A 6 3.04 -10.86 -17.22
N LYS A 7 2.89 -9.55 -17.45
CA LYS A 7 1.73 -8.99 -18.15
C LYS A 7 1.73 -9.26 -19.66
N ASP A 8 2.91 -9.50 -20.23
CA ASP A 8 3.13 -9.77 -21.65
C ASP A 8 2.94 -11.24 -22.04
N GLY A 9 2.48 -12.09 -21.10
CA GLY A 9 2.26 -13.50 -21.34
C GLY A 9 3.52 -14.36 -21.23
N GLY A 10 4.65 -13.81 -20.74
CA GLY A 10 5.83 -14.58 -20.38
C GLY A 10 5.48 -15.68 -19.37
N LYS A 11 5.70 -16.94 -19.73
CA LYS A 11 5.46 -18.09 -18.84
C LYS A 11 6.66 -18.25 -17.90
N ALA A 12 6.38 -18.34 -16.60
CA ALA A 12 7.40 -18.74 -15.63
C ALA A 12 7.90 -20.16 -15.94
N LYS A 13 9.19 -20.42 -15.69
CA LYS A 13 9.76 -21.76 -15.82
C LYS A 13 9.15 -22.67 -14.76
N VAL A 14 8.35 -23.63 -15.21
CA VAL A 14 7.86 -24.73 -14.40
C VAL A 14 9.01 -25.75 -14.27
N THR A 15 9.36 -26.12 -13.05
CA THR A 15 10.52 -26.99 -12.76
C THR A 15 10.14 -28.42 -12.40
N ASP A 16 8.84 -28.72 -12.30
CA ASP A 16 8.32 -30.05 -12.01
C ASP A 16 7.15 -30.43 -12.93
N ASN A 17 6.71 -31.68 -12.82
CA ASN A 17 5.59 -32.21 -13.61
C ASN A 17 4.29 -32.25 -12.81
N ASP A 18 4.12 -31.42 -11.76
CA ASP A 18 2.85 -31.34 -11.02
C ASP A 18 1.85 -30.47 -11.82
N PRO A 19 0.79 -31.06 -12.41
CA PRO A 19 -0.14 -30.31 -13.23
C PRO A 19 -1.09 -29.42 -12.41
N SER A 20 -1.23 -29.65 -11.11
CA SER A 20 -2.17 -28.94 -10.24
C SER A 20 -1.52 -27.77 -9.51
N ASN A 21 -0.30 -27.94 -8.98
CA ASN A 21 0.40 -26.89 -8.26
C ASN A 21 1.91 -26.83 -8.62
N PRO A 22 2.24 -26.57 -9.90
CA PRO A 22 3.60 -26.63 -10.39
C PRO A 22 4.56 -25.75 -9.60
N THR A 23 5.75 -26.26 -9.30
CA THR A 23 6.85 -25.46 -8.76
C THR A 23 7.37 -24.56 -9.86
N VAL A 24 7.45 -23.27 -9.52
CA VAL A 24 7.84 -22.22 -10.44
C VAL A 24 9.08 -21.55 -9.88
N ASP A 25 10.16 -21.60 -10.64
CA ASP A 25 11.43 -20.96 -10.27
C ASP A 25 11.49 -19.55 -10.84
N PHE A 26 11.91 -18.63 -9.98
CA PHE A 26 11.92 -17.20 -10.19
C PHE A 26 13.31 -16.60 -9.92
N HIS A 27 14.31 -17.46 -9.65
CA HIS A 27 15.65 -17.04 -9.30
C HIS A 27 16.33 -16.29 -10.47
N GLY A 28 16.85 -15.09 -10.19
CA GLY A 28 17.49 -14.22 -11.19
C GLY A 28 16.52 -13.36 -12.01
N GLU A 29 15.20 -13.50 -11.85
CA GLU A 29 14.22 -12.67 -12.56
C GLU A 29 13.90 -11.37 -11.81
N LYS A 30 13.99 -10.23 -12.50
CA LYS A 30 13.58 -8.94 -11.94
C LYS A 30 12.08 -8.73 -12.10
N ARG A 31 11.35 -8.74 -10.98
CA ARG A 31 9.90 -8.53 -10.94
C ARG A 31 9.55 -7.15 -10.43
N SER A 32 8.54 -6.53 -11.03
CA SER A 32 8.05 -5.21 -10.65
C SER A 32 6.56 -5.07 -10.96
N ASN A 33 5.90 -4.12 -10.32
CA ASN A 33 4.50 -3.78 -10.62
C ASN A 33 4.27 -3.28 -12.06
N LYS A 34 5.34 -2.84 -12.74
CA LYS A 34 5.27 -2.48 -14.17
C LYS A 34 5.15 -3.73 -15.04
N THR A 35 5.98 -4.72 -14.79
CA THR A 35 6.14 -5.90 -15.64
C THR A 35 5.24 -7.07 -15.26
N HIS A 36 4.79 -7.15 -14.01
CA HIS A 36 4.02 -8.27 -13.47
C HIS A 36 2.75 -7.79 -12.76
N ALA A 37 1.75 -8.66 -12.68
CA ALA A 37 0.49 -8.46 -11.95
C ALA A 37 0.01 -9.78 -11.33
N SER A 38 -0.82 -9.69 -10.28
CA SER A 38 -1.46 -10.90 -9.75
C SER A 38 -2.56 -11.37 -10.69
N THR A 39 -2.66 -12.67 -10.91
CA THR A 39 -3.77 -13.28 -11.65
C THR A 39 -5.07 -13.30 -10.87
N THR A 40 -5.00 -13.35 -9.53
CA THR A 40 -6.18 -13.43 -8.66
C THR A 40 -6.71 -12.06 -8.25
N ASP A 41 -5.85 -11.04 -8.25
CA ASP A 41 -6.18 -9.67 -7.83
C ASP A 41 -5.28 -8.66 -8.55
N PRO A 42 -5.70 -8.17 -9.74
CA PRO A 42 -4.90 -7.27 -10.58
C PRO A 42 -4.48 -5.95 -9.91
N ASP A 43 -5.18 -5.56 -8.84
CA ASP A 43 -4.96 -4.31 -8.12
C ASP A 43 -3.97 -4.45 -6.98
N ALA A 44 -3.77 -5.67 -6.46
CA ALA A 44 -2.72 -5.95 -5.49
C ALA A 44 -1.33 -5.63 -6.07
N ARG A 45 -0.56 -4.83 -5.34
CA ARG A 45 0.77 -4.40 -5.76
C ARG A 45 1.85 -5.07 -4.92
N LEU A 46 2.96 -5.37 -5.56
CA LEU A 46 4.18 -5.81 -4.91
C LEU A 46 4.74 -4.69 -4.03
N MET A 47 4.78 -4.92 -2.73
CA MET A 47 5.16 -3.95 -1.71
C MET A 47 6.11 -4.56 -0.68
N ARG A 48 7.01 -3.74 -0.13
CA ARG A 48 7.84 -4.08 1.03
C ARG A 48 7.45 -3.19 2.19
N LYS A 49 7.26 -3.76 3.37
CA LYS A 49 6.95 -2.98 4.59
C LYS A 49 8.14 -2.12 5.03
N SER A 50 9.35 -2.65 4.93
CA SER A 50 10.58 -1.94 5.27
C SER A 50 11.77 -2.47 4.47
N SER A 51 12.91 -1.77 4.57
CA SER A 51 14.15 -2.20 3.94
C SER A 51 14.57 -3.59 4.44
N GLY A 52 15.01 -4.45 3.53
CA GLY A 52 15.42 -5.83 3.84
C GLY A 52 14.28 -6.82 4.08
N GLN A 53 13.02 -6.37 4.12
CA GLN A 53 11.88 -7.27 4.22
C GLN A 53 11.47 -7.81 2.85
N GLU A 54 10.90 -9.01 2.86
CA GLU A 54 10.35 -9.62 1.66
C GLU A 54 9.23 -8.77 1.06
N SER A 55 9.05 -8.91 -0.25
CA SER A 55 7.98 -8.22 -0.96
C SER A 55 6.75 -9.11 -0.99
N ARG A 56 5.58 -8.55 -0.67
CA ARG A 56 4.29 -9.25 -0.72
C ARG A 56 3.33 -8.49 -1.62
N LEU A 57 2.36 -9.19 -2.18
CA LEU A 57 1.23 -8.55 -2.85
C LEU A 57 0.31 -7.97 -1.78
N ALA A 58 0.09 -6.67 -1.81
CA ALA A 58 -0.64 -5.96 -0.78
C ALA A 58 -1.31 -4.69 -1.32
N PHE A 59 -2.30 -4.23 -0.55
CA PHE A 59 -2.82 -2.87 -0.60
C PHE A 59 -2.24 -2.05 0.55
N SER A 60 -2.32 -0.73 0.44
CA SER A 60 -2.05 0.19 1.55
C SER A 60 -3.37 0.53 2.24
N TYR A 61 -3.58 -0.06 3.40
CA TYR A 61 -4.72 0.24 4.25
C TYR A 61 -4.31 1.24 5.33
N ASN A 62 -4.99 2.37 5.38
CA ASN A 62 -4.66 3.50 6.24
C ASN A 62 -5.87 3.83 7.11
N ILE A 63 -5.63 4.08 8.40
CA ILE A 63 -6.68 4.33 9.38
C ILE A 63 -6.37 5.64 10.10
N LEU A 64 -7.38 6.51 10.20
CA LEU A 64 -7.34 7.68 11.06
C LEU A 64 -8.06 7.37 12.37
N MET A 65 -7.37 7.54 13.48
CA MET A 65 -7.88 7.26 14.83
C MET A 65 -8.01 8.56 15.65
N GLU A 66 -9.10 8.70 16.39
CA GLU A 66 -9.20 9.68 17.48
C GLU A 66 -8.48 9.11 18.70
N ASN A 67 -7.40 9.77 19.11
CA ASN A 67 -6.44 9.19 20.05
C ASN A 67 -6.95 9.12 21.50
N ARG A 68 -7.87 10.00 21.93
CA ARG A 68 -8.32 10.04 23.33
C ARG A 68 -9.18 8.83 23.68
N ASN A 69 -10.08 8.44 22.79
CA ASN A 69 -11.03 7.36 23.03
C ASN A 69 -10.77 6.11 22.18
N GLY A 70 -9.76 6.14 21.30
CA GLY A 70 -9.41 5.00 20.46
C GLY A 70 -10.43 4.71 19.37
N LEU A 71 -11.15 5.73 18.88
CA LEU A 71 -12.19 5.56 17.87
C LEU A 71 -11.60 5.60 16.46
N CYS A 72 -11.93 4.61 15.64
CA CYS A 72 -11.70 4.69 14.20
C CYS A 72 -12.65 5.75 13.62
N VAL A 73 -12.07 6.85 13.15
CA VAL A 73 -12.84 7.96 12.63
C VAL A 73 -12.87 7.91 11.10
N ASP A 74 -11.80 7.48 10.45
CA ASP A 74 -11.73 7.37 9.00
C ASP A 74 -10.82 6.24 8.54
N MET A 75 -10.97 5.82 7.29
CA MET A 75 -10.14 4.81 6.66
C MET A 75 -9.99 5.09 5.17
N GLU A 76 -8.86 4.70 4.60
CA GLU A 76 -8.55 4.87 3.18
C GLU A 76 -7.75 3.66 2.68
N LEU A 77 -8.23 3.03 1.61
CA LEU A 77 -7.59 1.90 0.96
C LEU A 77 -7.03 2.36 -0.38
N LEU A 78 -5.71 2.29 -0.53
CA LEU A 78 -5.02 2.67 -1.76
C LEU A 78 -4.23 1.50 -2.32
N HIS A 79 -3.92 1.57 -3.61
CA HIS A 79 -2.90 0.69 -4.18
C HIS A 79 -1.57 0.87 -3.45
N GLY A 80 -0.84 -0.22 -3.30
CA GLY A 80 0.50 -0.17 -2.74
C GLY A 80 1.43 0.72 -3.59
N SER A 81 1.86 1.84 -3.01
CA SER A 81 2.85 2.75 -3.59
C SER A 81 3.78 3.27 -2.48
N GLY A 82 4.91 3.89 -2.85
CA GLY A 82 5.83 4.50 -1.88
C GLY A 82 5.28 5.75 -1.18
N THR A 83 4.15 6.28 -1.64
CA THR A 83 3.54 7.52 -1.16
C THR A 83 2.12 7.34 -0.62
N ALA A 84 1.54 6.14 -0.76
CA ALA A 84 0.14 5.85 -0.44
C ALA A 84 -0.25 6.30 0.99
N GLU A 85 0.58 6.05 1.99
CA GLU A 85 0.29 6.44 3.38
C GLU A 85 0.11 7.97 3.54
N ARG A 86 0.94 8.75 2.85
CA ARG A 86 0.90 10.23 2.90
C ARG A 86 -0.31 10.78 2.15
N GLU A 87 -0.58 10.21 0.98
CA GLU A 87 -1.76 10.54 0.17
C GLU A 87 -3.05 10.24 0.93
N ALA A 88 -3.13 9.06 1.56
CA ALA A 88 -4.25 8.66 2.38
C ALA A 88 -4.45 9.58 3.58
N ALA A 89 -3.38 9.93 4.31
CA ALA A 89 -3.49 10.85 5.44
C ALA A 89 -4.04 12.22 5.03
N LEU A 90 -3.54 12.79 3.92
CA LEU A 90 -4.05 14.05 3.38
C LEU A 90 -5.53 13.95 3.01
N ALA A 91 -5.92 12.89 2.29
CA ALA A 91 -7.29 12.68 1.87
C ALA A 91 -8.24 12.53 3.08
N MET A 92 -7.86 11.72 4.07
CA MET A 92 -8.66 11.52 5.29
C MET A 92 -8.83 12.83 6.08
N LEU A 93 -7.75 13.59 6.29
CA LEU A 93 -7.81 14.87 7.01
C LEU A 93 -8.66 15.91 6.27
N GLU A 94 -8.47 16.03 4.96
CA GLU A 94 -9.26 16.94 4.13
C GLU A 94 -10.75 16.58 4.18
N ARG A 95 -11.07 15.29 4.14
CA ARG A 95 -12.43 14.76 4.31
C ARG A 95 -13.01 15.13 5.67
N ARG A 96 -12.28 14.92 6.79
CA ARG A 96 -12.75 15.32 8.14
C ARG A 96 -13.04 16.81 8.21
N ARG A 97 -12.15 17.63 7.64
CA ARG A 97 -12.30 19.08 7.63
C ARG A 97 -13.51 19.53 6.83
N LYS A 98 -13.67 19.03 5.61
CA LYS A 98 -14.74 19.45 4.70
C LYS A 98 -16.11 18.98 5.18
N GLU A 99 -16.22 17.69 5.52
CA GLU A 99 -17.50 17.03 5.79
C GLU A 99 -17.94 17.12 7.25
N LYS A 100 -17.00 17.03 8.19
CA LYS A 100 -17.30 16.99 9.63
C LYS A 100 -16.91 18.27 10.37
N LYS A 101 -16.22 19.20 9.70
CA LYS A 101 -15.68 20.44 10.30
C LYS A 101 -14.76 20.17 11.49
N ILE A 102 -14.10 19.00 11.49
CA ILE A 102 -13.13 18.60 12.52
C ILE A 102 -11.73 18.94 12.02
N VAL A 103 -11.00 19.72 12.80
CA VAL A 103 -9.57 20.00 12.61
C VAL A 103 -8.83 19.51 13.87
N PRO A 104 -8.04 18.44 13.77
CA PRO A 104 -7.32 17.93 14.94
C PRO A 104 -6.14 18.86 15.28
N LYS A 105 -5.91 19.10 16.57
CA LYS A 105 -4.79 19.93 17.05
C LYS A 105 -3.42 19.26 16.93
N THR A 106 -3.42 17.93 16.93
CA THR A 106 -2.21 17.11 16.81
C THR A 106 -2.47 15.94 15.91
N LEU A 107 -1.45 15.52 15.17
CA LEU A 107 -1.48 14.36 14.31
C LEU A 107 -0.27 13.48 14.61
N GLY A 108 -0.53 12.26 15.10
CA GLY A 108 0.48 11.23 15.24
C GLY A 108 0.44 10.28 14.04
N GLY A 109 1.59 9.71 13.68
CA GLY A 109 1.68 8.74 12.60
C GLY A 109 3.02 8.01 12.60
N ASP A 110 3.06 6.87 11.91
CA ASP A 110 4.29 6.10 11.69
C ASP A 110 5.23 6.84 10.69
N LYS A 111 6.47 6.38 10.55
CA LYS A 111 7.51 6.91 9.65
C LYS A 111 7.03 7.04 8.21
N GLY A 112 6.17 6.12 7.77
CA GLY A 112 5.51 6.14 6.47
C GLY A 112 4.73 7.43 6.19
N TYR A 113 4.16 8.04 7.23
CA TYR A 113 3.40 9.28 7.17
C TYR A 113 4.28 10.53 7.31
N HIS A 114 5.56 10.41 7.70
CA HIS A 114 6.44 11.54 8.01
C HIS A 114 6.91 12.31 6.76
N ALA A 115 6.00 12.99 6.06
CA ALA A 115 6.28 13.86 4.90
C ALA A 115 6.35 15.33 5.31
N ARG A 116 7.26 16.08 4.68
CA ARG A 116 7.24 17.55 4.74
C ARG A 116 5.92 18.12 4.24
N GLU A 117 5.36 17.56 3.17
CA GLU A 117 4.08 18.01 2.60
C GLU A 117 2.91 17.79 3.56
N LEU A 118 2.81 16.59 4.17
CA LEU A 118 1.78 16.28 5.16
C LEU A 118 1.86 17.25 6.34
N GLY A 119 3.05 17.48 6.89
CA GLY A 119 3.25 18.41 8.00
C GLY A 119 2.90 19.86 7.62
N ARG A 120 3.31 20.31 6.43
CA ARG A 120 2.98 21.65 5.93
C ARG A 120 1.46 21.83 5.79
N ARG A 121 0.79 20.89 5.12
CA ARG A 121 -0.65 20.98 4.83
C ARG A 121 -1.52 20.83 6.06
N PHE A 122 -1.04 20.10 7.07
CA PHE A 122 -1.64 20.06 8.39
C PHE A 122 -1.58 21.44 9.07
N ASN A 123 -0.39 22.08 9.06
CA ASN A 123 -0.17 23.38 9.72
C ASN A 123 -0.80 24.58 8.99
N GLU A 124 -1.04 24.50 7.68
CA GLU A 124 -1.73 25.56 6.91
C GLU A 124 -3.24 25.67 7.26
N THR A 125 -3.75 24.81 8.14
CA THR A 125 -5.17 24.72 8.46
C THR A 125 -5.54 25.07 9.90
N ASP A 126 -4.54 25.42 10.72
CA ASP A 126 -4.70 26.13 12.01
C ASP A 126 -4.89 27.63 11.79
#